data_AF-A0A3D0UW62-F1
#
_entry.id   AF-A0A3D0UW62-F1
#
_cell.length_a   1.000
_cell.length_b   1.000
_cell.length_c   1.000
_cell.angle_alpha   90.00
_cell.angle_beta   90.00
_cell.angle_gamma   90.00
#
_symmetry.space_group_name_H-M   'P 1'
#
loop_
_entity.id
_entity.type
_entity.pdbx_description
1 polymer ?
#
loop_
_entity_poly.entity_id
_entity_poly.type
_entity_poly.pdbx_seq_one_letter_code
_entity_poly.pdbx_strand_id
1 'polypeptide(L)'
;MDANIPNSATTKLFSLSFKSNENITGSILSIHKPSYVMTKSSTKIPVFVDQKLSFAAVPECEPDTIPPTITLMKPKDTTTPLALDSYFIFDIKDIGKGVSKQSLRVHFNGKTYSGADPVFSWQDNYLAFLPNEWIPIGTAVNLTITIGDLQSYG
;
A
#
# COMPACT_ATOMS: atom_id res chain seq x y z
N MET A 1 3.04 -4.44 60.92
CA MET A 1 3.54 -3.31 60.12
C MET A 1 3.20 -3.64 58.69
N ASP A 2 2.28 -2.90 58.08
CA ASP A 2 2.13 -2.79 56.62
C ASP A 2 1.37 -1.49 56.37
N ALA A 3 2.09 -0.46 55.91
CA ALA A 3 1.48 0.82 55.56
C ALA A 3 0.81 0.66 54.19
N ASN A 4 -0.51 0.68 54.19
CA ASN A 4 -1.34 0.60 52.99
C ASN A 4 -1.04 1.82 52.10
N ILE A 5 -0.36 1.63 50.98
CA ILE A 5 -0.07 2.69 50.02
C ILE A 5 -1.40 3.05 49.32
N PRO A 6 -1.91 4.28 49.44
CA PRO A 6 -3.20 4.63 48.85
C PRO A 6 -3.15 4.52 47.33
N ASN A 7 -4.17 3.84 46.78
CA ASN A 7 -4.41 3.70 45.35
C ASN A 7 -4.33 5.08 44.65
N SER A 8 -3.50 5.16 43.61
CA SER A 8 -3.23 6.39 42.86
C SER A 8 -4.51 6.98 42.27
N ALA A 9 -4.90 8.18 42.72
CA ALA A 9 -6.00 8.93 42.12
C ALA A 9 -5.54 9.59 40.81
N THR A 10 -6.19 9.26 39.69
CA THR A 10 -5.94 9.91 38.40
C THR A 10 -6.81 11.15 38.27
N THR A 11 -6.21 12.33 38.09
CA THR A 11 -6.92 13.59 37.79
C THR A 11 -6.54 14.07 36.39
N LYS A 12 -7.55 14.36 35.57
CA LYS A 12 -7.35 14.94 34.23
C LYS A 12 -7.09 16.44 34.37
N LEU A 13 -5.89 16.88 34.00
CA LEU A 13 -5.47 18.29 34.13
C LEU A 13 -5.86 19.16 32.93
N PHE A 14 -5.79 18.62 31.71
CA PHE A 14 -6.18 19.30 30.47
C PHE A 14 -6.53 18.29 29.37
N SER A 15 -7.07 18.78 28.26
CA SER A 15 -7.24 18.03 27.00
C SER A 15 -6.51 18.76 25.89
N LEU A 16 -5.80 18.02 25.03
CA LEU A 16 -5.26 18.53 23.77
C LEU A 16 -6.01 17.89 22.62
N SER A 17 -6.30 18.66 21.58
CA SER A 17 -6.93 18.18 20.34
C SER A 17 -6.11 18.65 19.15
N PHE A 18 -5.85 17.74 18.22
CA PHE A 18 -5.11 18.01 17.00
C PHE A 18 -5.95 17.61 15.80
N LYS A 19 -5.92 18.41 14.73
CA LYS A 19 -6.49 18.05 13.42
C LYS A 19 -5.33 18.06 12.43
N SER A 20 -4.99 16.88 11.91
CA SER A 20 -4.00 16.75 10.84
C SER A 20 -4.68 16.89 9.49
N ASN A 21 -4.01 17.54 8.53
CA ASN A 21 -4.41 17.55 7.12
C ASN A 21 -3.71 16.43 6.31
N GLU A 22 -2.81 15.69 6.95
CA GLU A 22 -2.01 14.61 6.35
C GLU A 22 -2.16 13.31 7.15
N ASN A 23 -1.87 12.18 6.50
CA ASN A 23 -1.82 10.86 7.13
C ASN A 23 -0.59 10.75 8.06
N ILE A 24 -0.69 11.33 9.26
CA ILE A 24 0.35 11.19 10.29
C ILE A 24 0.10 9.88 11.04
N THR A 25 0.95 8.88 10.78
CA THR A 25 0.88 7.55 11.44
C THR A 25 1.51 7.54 12.83
N GLY A 26 2.21 8.62 13.21
CA GLY A 26 2.73 8.83 14.55
C GLY A 26 3.34 10.21 14.74
N SER A 27 3.23 10.73 15.95
CA SER A 27 3.88 11.97 16.37
C SER A 27 4.35 11.84 17.82
N ILE A 28 5.20 12.74 18.29
CA ILE A 28 5.63 12.79 19.69
C ILE A 28 5.12 14.10 20.27
N LEU A 29 4.35 14.00 21.36
CA LEU A 29 4.10 15.13 22.24
C LEU A 29 5.25 15.22 23.24
N SER A 30 6.09 16.24 23.10
CA SER A 30 7.24 16.46 23.99
C SER A 30 7.08 17.72 24.84
N ILE A 31 7.23 17.56 26.15
CA ILE A 31 7.35 18.65 27.12
C ILE A 31 8.82 18.74 27.54
N HIS A 32 9.49 19.83 27.14
CA HIS A 32 10.93 20.02 27.33
C HIS A 32 11.27 21.03 28.45
N LYS A 33 12.55 21.06 28.82
CA LYS A 33 13.12 22.06 29.76
C LYS A 33 12.97 23.48 29.15
N PRO A 34 12.61 24.50 29.96
CA PRO A 34 12.32 24.46 31.40
C PRO A 34 10.80 24.40 31.70
N SER A 35 10.17 23.23 31.61
CA SER A 35 8.77 23.02 32.04
C SER A 35 8.67 22.53 33.49
N TYR A 36 7.68 23.02 34.23
CA TYR A 36 7.43 22.64 35.62
C TYR A 36 5.93 22.65 35.97
N VAL A 37 5.52 21.79 36.90
CA VAL A 37 4.22 21.88 37.57
C VAL A 37 4.38 22.55 38.93
N MET A 38 3.40 23.38 39.30
CA MET A 38 3.32 24.02 40.60
C MET A 38 2.43 23.19 41.52
N THR A 39 2.95 22.79 42.67
CA THR A 39 2.11 22.15 43.70
C THR A 39 1.23 23.19 44.39
N LYS A 40 0.23 22.72 45.17
CA LYS A 40 -0.57 23.60 46.06
C LYS A 40 0.30 24.35 47.08
N SER A 41 1.50 23.84 47.39
CA SER A 41 2.49 24.48 48.26
C SER A 41 3.44 25.43 47.51
N SER A 42 3.15 25.77 46.26
CA SER A 42 3.99 26.62 45.39
C SER A 42 5.39 26.05 45.10
N THR A 43 5.57 24.75 45.22
CA THR A 43 6.83 24.07 44.88
C THR A 43 6.88 23.79 43.38
N LYS A 44 8.02 24.10 42.73
CA LYS A 44 8.28 23.78 41.33
C LYS A 44 8.81 22.36 41.19
N ILE A 45 8.09 21.51 40.46
CA ILE A 45 8.55 20.17 40.09
C ILE A 45 8.82 20.17 38.58
N PRO A 46 10.06 19.92 38.13
CA PRO A 46 10.37 19.88 36.71
C PRO A 46 9.67 18.68 36.05
N VAL A 47 9.16 18.87 34.83
CA VAL A 47 8.44 17.84 34.10
C VAL A 47 9.06 17.63 32.72
N PHE A 48 9.30 16.36 32.40
CA PHE A 48 9.74 15.88 31.10
C PHE A 48 8.81 14.75 30.70
N VAL A 49 8.14 14.90 29.56
CA VAL A 49 7.25 13.88 29.03
C VAL A 49 7.48 13.81 27.54
N ASP A 50 7.86 12.64 27.06
CA ASP A 50 7.74 12.26 25.65
C ASP A 50 6.65 11.20 25.57
N GLN A 51 5.50 11.58 25.04
CA GLN A 51 4.41 10.66 24.78
C GLN A 51 4.35 10.38 23.30
N LYS A 52 4.62 9.12 22.93
CA LYS A 52 4.31 8.66 21.58
C LYS A 52 2.80 8.74 21.38
N LEU A 53 2.39 9.52 20.40
CA LEU A 53 1.02 9.55 19.92
C LEU A 53 0.93 8.54 18.78
N SER A 54 0.10 7.52 18.99
CA SER A 54 -0.31 6.60 17.93
C SER A 54 -1.67 7.05 17.43
N PHE A 55 -1.74 7.41 16.15
CA PHE A 55 -3.01 7.69 15.50
C PHE A 55 -3.43 6.43 14.75
N ALA A 56 -4.70 6.06 14.84
CA ALA A 56 -5.25 5.06 13.94
C ALA A 56 -5.13 5.61 12.50
N ALA A 57 -4.72 4.76 11.56
CA ALA A 57 -4.87 5.10 10.15
C ALA A 57 -6.36 5.40 9.93
N VAL A 58 -6.67 6.62 9.52
CA VAL A 58 -8.04 6.96 9.14
C VAL A 58 -8.23 6.36 7.74
N PRO A 59 -9.22 5.49 7.53
CA PRO A 59 -9.55 5.02 6.18
C PRO A 59 -9.76 6.23 5.28
N GLU A 60 -9.17 6.21 4.08
CA GLU A 60 -9.45 7.24 3.09
C GLU A 60 -10.96 7.41 2.92
N CYS A 61 -11.42 8.65 2.84
CA CYS A 61 -12.86 8.95 2.83
C CYS A 61 -13.57 8.40 1.57
N GLU A 62 -12.83 7.99 0.55
CA GLU A 62 -13.33 7.34 -0.67
C GLU A 62 -12.38 6.20 -1.07
N PRO A 63 -12.53 4.99 -0.49
CA PRO A 63 -11.71 3.84 -0.87
C PRO A 63 -12.03 3.42 -2.30
N ASP A 64 -10.99 3.12 -3.08
CA ASP A 64 -11.13 2.58 -4.42
C ASP A 64 -11.49 1.10 -4.39
N THR A 65 -12.71 0.81 -4.81
CA THR A 65 -13.27 -0.55 -4.83
C THR A 65 -13.35 -1.13 -6.24
N ILE A 66 -12.90 -0.39 -7.27
CA ILE A 66 -13.06 -0.79 -8.65
C ILE A 66 -11.75 -1.37 -9.17
N PRO A 67 -11.67 -2.68 -9.44
CA PRO A 67 -10.42 -3.28 -9.88
C PRO A 67 -10.02 -2.83 -11.29
N PRO A 68 -8.72 -2.93 -11.64
CA PRO A 68 -8.26 -2.69 -12.99
C PRO A 68 -8.90 -3.62 -14.02
N THR A 69 -9.09 -3.09 -15.22
CA THR A 69 -9.52 -3.84 -16.40
C THR A 69 -8.33 -4.19 -17.28
N ILE A 70 -8.36 -5.37 -17.90
CA ILE A 70 -7.30 -5.86 -18.78
C ILE A 70 -7.93 -6.27 -20.11
N THR A 71 -7.43 -5.71 -21.20
CA THR A 71 -7.86 -6.05 -22.56
C THR A 71 -6.66 -6.53 -23.38
N LEU A 72 -6.75 -7.71 -23.99
CA LEU A 72 -5.76 -8.18 -24.94
C LEU A 72 -5.89 -7.41 -26.26
N MET A 73 -4.85 -6.67 -26.63
CA MET A 73 -4.79 -5.88 -27.86
C MET A 73 -4.05 -6.63 -28.98
N LYS A 74 -3.02 -7.41 -28.62
CA LYS A 74 -2.24 -8.24 -29.55
C LYS A 74 -1.95 -9.61 -28.94
N PRO A 75 -2.19 -10.72 -29.66
CA PRO A 75 -2.81 -10.80 -30.99
C PRO A 75 -4.30 -10.41 -30.95
N LYS A 76 -4.80 -9.79 -32.03
CA LYS A 76 -6.23 -9.43 -32.13
C LYS A 76 -7.11 -10.67 -32.37
N ASP A 77 -6.57 -11.66 -33.07
CA ASP A 77 -7.21 -12.94 -33.33
C ASP A 77 -6.44 -14.05 -32.62
N THR A 78 -7.07 -14.63 -31.59
CA THR A 78 -6.50 -15.70 -30.77
C THR A 78 -6.67 -17.09 -31.39
N THR A 79 -7.35 -17.20 -32.54
CA THR A 79 -7.57 -18.46 -33.26
C THR A 79 -6.50 -18.74 -34.32
N THR A 80 -5.72 -17.71 -34.68
CA THR A 80 -4.65 -17.83 -35.67
C THR A 80 -3.34 -18.34 -35.07
N PRO A 81 -2.55 -19.13 -35.82
CA PRO A 81 -1.22 -19.54 -35.36
C PRO A 81 -0.32 -18.33 -35.09
N LEU A 82 0.36 -18.37 -33.94
CA LEU A 82 1.34 -17.37 -33.55
C LEU A 82 2.73 -17.73 -34.08
N ALA A 83 3.52 -16.72 -34.44
CA ALA A 83 4.94 -16.89 -34.70
C ALA A 83 5.68 -17.27 -33.40
N LEU A 84 6.82 -17.96 -33.51
CA LEU A 84 7.59 -18.45 -32.36
C LEU A 84 8.09 -17.35 -31.42
N ASP A 85 8.31 -16.15 -31.95
CA ASP A 85 8.78 -14.94 -31.29
C ASP A 85 7.66 -13.91 -31.04
N SER A 86 6.40 -14.37 -31.07
CA SER A 86 5.26 -13.48 -30.85
C SER A 86 5.30 -12.84 -29.47
N TYR A 87 4.88 -11.59 -29.42
CA TYR A 87 4.70 -10.82 -28.20
C TYR A 87 3.24 -10.39 -28.05
N PHE A 88 2.87 -10.09 -26.80
CA PHE A 88 1.52 -9.74 -26.41
C PHE A 88 1.47 -8.28 -26.00
N ILE A 89 0.37 -7.61 -26.34
CA ILE A 89 0.09 -6.25 -25.86
C ILE A 89 -1.24 -6.29 -25.13
N PHE A 90 -1.26 -5.71 -23.94
CA PHE A 90 -2.46 -5.50 -23.13
C PHE A 90 -2.70 -4.02 -22.92
N ASP A 91 -3.95 -3.58 -22.96
CA ASP A 91 -4.41 -2.29 -22.43
C ASP A 91 -4.94 -2.53 -21.02
N ILE A 92 -4.27 -1.97 -20.03
CA ILE A 92 -4.59 -2.11 -18.61
C ILE A 92 -4.99 -0.76 -18.06
N LYS A 93 -6.26 -0.63 -17.68
CA LYS A 93 -6.84 0.63 -17.22
C LYS A 93 -7.48 0.47 -15.87
N ASP A 94 -7.31 1.50 -15.07
CA ASP A 94 -7.97 1.65 -13.80
C ASP A 94 -8.70 2.99 -13.77
N ILE A 95 -9.94 3.00 -13.28
CA ILE A 95 -10.76 4.22 -13.21
C ILE A 95 -10.74 4.86 -11.82
N GLY A 96 -10.07 4.23 -10.86
CA GLY A 96 -9.89 4.76 -9.52
C GLY A 96 -8.48 5.31 -9.33
N LYS A 97 -7.71 4.71 -8.43
CA LYS A 97 -6.43 5.23 -7.90
C LYS A 97 -5.22 4.67 -8.63
N GLY A 98 -5.41 3.80 -9.60
CA GLY A 98 -4.38 3.29 -10.49
C GLY A 98 -4.02 1.84 -10.24
N VAL A 99 -2.96 1.41 -10.92
CA VAL A 99 -2.60 -0.01 -11.01
C VAL A 99 -1.31 -0.29 -10.23
N SER A 100 -1.31 -1.34 -9.40
CA SER A 100 -0.09 -1.82 -8.75
C SER A 100 0.76 -2.64 -9.72
N LYS A 101 1.75 -2.00 -10.36
CA LYS A 101 2.64 -2.70 -11.30
C LYS A 101 3.43 -3.85 -10.65
N GLN A 102 3.74 -3.76 -9.35
CA GLN A 102 4.43 -4.85 -8.62
C GLN A 102 3.54 -6.09 -8.42
N SER A 103 2.22 -5.91 -8.41
CA SER A 103 1.26 -7.01 -8.29
C SER A 103 1.06 -7.81 -9.59
N LEU A 104 1.57 -7.32 -10.73
CA LEU A 104 1.45 -8.00 -12.02
C LEU A 104 1.96 -9.43 -11.93
N ARG A 105 1.13 -10.38 -12.35
CA ARG A 105 1.49 -11.77 -12.58
C ARG A 105 0.98 -12.19 -13.95
N VAL A 106 1.84 -12.86 -14.71
CA VAL A 106 1.46 -13.49 -15.98
C VAL A 106 1.81 -14.96 -15.88
N HIS A 107 0.87 -15.82 -16.21
CA HIS A 107 1.11 -17.24 -16.39
C HIS A 107 1.03 -17.56 -17.88
N PHE A 108 2.17 -17.97 -18.46
CA PHE A 108 2.28 -18.30 -19.86
C PHE A 108 2.93 -19.66 -20.02
N ASN A 109 2.19 -20.60 -20.63
CA ASN A 109 2.69 -21.94 -20.95
C ASN A 109 3.33 -22.68 -19.76
N GLY A 110 2.70 -22.61 -18.57
CA GLY A 110 3.21 -23.26 -17.35
C GLY A 110 4.25 -22.44 -16.57
N LYS A 111 4.75 -21.33 -17.13
CA LYS A 111 5.71 -20.44 -16.47
C LYS A 111 5.00 -19.21 -15.89
N THR A 112 5.41 -18.81 -14.69
CA THR A 112 4.89 -17.61 -14.03
C THR A 112 5.95 -16.50 -14.08
N TYR A 113 5.51 -15.31 -14.45
CA TYR A 113 6.29 -14.09 -14.53
C TYR A 113 5.77 -13.06 -13.53
N SER A 114 6.69 -12.28 -12.98
CA SER A 114 6.41 -11.23 -12.00
C SER A 114 6.59 -9.84 -12.62
N GLY A 115 5.91 -8.82 -12.11
CA GLY A 115 5.98 -7.45 -12.66
C GLY A 115 7.36 -6.80 -12.69
N ALA A 116 8.37 -7.37 -12.03
CA ALA A 116 9.76 -6.92 -12.09
C ALA A 116 10.57 -7.58 -13.21
N ASP A 117 10.02 -8.58 -13.90
CA ASP A 117 10.74 -9.33 -14.91
C ASP A 117 11.01 -8.46 -16.15
N PRO A 118 12.20 -8.57 -16.78
CA PRO A 118 12.59 -7.72 -17.91
C PRO A 118 11.83 -8.03 -19.21
N VAL A 119 10.99 -9.07 -19.20
CA VAL A 119 10.10 -9.44 -20.32
C VAL A 119 8.91 -8.49 -20.48
N PHE A 120 8.71 -7.59 -19.51
CA PHE A 120 7.65 -6.60 -19.50
C PHE A 120 8.17 -5.22 -19.84
N SER A 121 7.45 -4.53 -20.72
CA SER A 121 7.68 -3.12 -21.01
C SER A 121 6.37 -2.35 -20.89
N TRP A 122 6.38 -1.29 -20.08
CA TRP A 122 5.23 -0.43 -19.86
C TRP A 122 5.37 0.85 -20.67
N GLN A 123 4.29 1.22 -21.36
CA GLN A 123 4.12 2.54 -21.95
C GLN A 123 2.70 3.02 -21.62
N ASP A 124 2.59 3.99 -20.71
CA ASP A 124 1.31 4.44 -20.15
C ASP A 124 0.50 3.25 -19.60
N ASN A 125 -0.68 3.01 -20.18
CA ASN A 125 -1.60 1.91 -19.85
C ASN A 125 -1.30 0.62 -20.64
N TYR A 126 -0.37 0.66 -21.58
CA TYR A 126 -0.01 -0.49 -22.39
C TYR A 126 1.11 -1.28 -21.74
N LEU A 127 0.88 -2.59 -21.62
CA LEU A 127 1.87 -3.58 -21.21
C LEU A 127 2.23 -4.45 -22.40
N ALA A 128 3.49 -4.37 -22.84
CA ALA A 128 4.07 -5.35 -23.74
C ALA A 128 4.70 -6.50 -22.94
N PHE A 129 4.38 -7.73 -23.34
CA PHE A 129 4.97 -8.96 -22.80
C PHE A 129 5.65 -9.74 -23.92
N LEU A 130 6.97 -9.89 -23.81
CA LEU A 130 7.80 -10.68 -24.72
C LEU A 130 8.33 -11.91 -23.96
N PRO A 131 7.71 -13.09 -24.12
CA PRO A 131 8.19 -14.31 -23.47
C PRO A 131 9.66 -14.55 -23.81
N ASN A 132 10.46 -14.92 -22.81
CA ASN A 132 11.87 -15.30 -23.00
C ASN A 132 12.06 -16.75 -23.47
N GLU A 133 10.98 -17.43 -23.82
CA GLU A 133 10.95 -18.80 -24.33
C GLU A 133 10.10 -18.85 -25.60
N TRP A 134 10.47 -19.73 -26.53
CA TRP A 134 9.71 -19.90 -27.77
C TRP A 134 8.34 -20.51 -27.50
N ILE A 135 7.35 -20.04 -28.26
CA ILE A 135 6.01 -20.64 -28.28
C ILE A 135 6.12 -22.06 -28.86
N PRO A 136 5.61 -23.11 -28.19
CA PRO A 136 5.72 -24.46 -28.72
C PRO A 136 4.89 -24.65 -29.99
N ILE A 137 5.43 -25.42 -30.94
CA ILE A 137 4.82 -25.63 -32.26
C ILE A 137 3.63 -26.60 -32.14
N GLY A 138 2.52 -26.23 -32.79
CA GLY A 138 1.37 -27.12 -32.95
C GLY A 138 0.54 -27.34 -31.68
N THR A 139 0.79 -26.56 -30.62
CA THR A 139 0.06 -26.65 -29.35
C THR A 139 -0.64 -25.34 -29.03
N ALA A 140 -1.85 -25.42 -28.47
CA ALA A 140 -2.50 -24.26 -27.88
C ALA A 140 -1.72 -23.83 -26.62
N VAL A 141 -1.50 -22.52 -26.48
CA VAL A 141 -0.87 -21.94 -25.29
C VAL A 141 -1.92 -21.26 -24.41
N ASN A 142 -1.79 -21.42 -23.10
CA ASN A 142 -2.60 -20.70 -22.13
C ASN A 142 -1.82 -19.48 -21.63
N LEU A 143 -2.49 -18.32 -21.66
CA LEU A 143 -2.00 -17.05 -21.16
C LEU A 143 -3.04 -16.48 -20.21
N THR A 144 -2.67 -16.33 -18.94
CA THR A 144 -3.47 -15.60 -17.97
C THR A 144 -2.66 -14.45 -17.41
N ILE A 145 -3.34 -13.34 -17.14
CA ILE A 145 -2.75 -12.14 -16.59
C ILE A 145 -3.61 -11.67 -15.43
N THR A 146 -2.98 -11.33 -14.33
CA THR A 146 -3.61 -10.71 -13.18
C THR A 146 -2.81 -9.50 -12.75
N ILE A 147 -3.51 -8.44 -12.37
CA ILE A 147 -2.92 -7.24 -11.82
C ILE A 147 -3.91 -6.65 -10.82
N GLY A 148 -3.37 -6.13 -9.74
CA GLY A 148 -4.11 -5.55 -8.65
C GLY A 148 -4.14 -4.04 -8.70
N ASP A 149 -5.07 -3.51 -7.92
CA ASP A 149 -5.19 -2.10 -7.60
C ASP A 149 -3.93 -1.57 -6.91
N LEU A 150 -3.61 -0.28 -7.13
CA LEU A 150 -2.55 0.40 -6.41
C LEU A 150 -2.90 0.60 -4.93
N GLN A 151 -4.17 0.81 -4.62
CA GLN A 151 -4.66 0.91 -3.26
C GLN A 151 -4.74 -0.48 -2.63
N SER A 152 -3.99 -0.67 -1.53
CA SER A 152 -4.12 -1.86 -0.69
C SER A 152 -4.98 -1.57 0.53
N TYR A 153 -5.96 -2.43 0.81
CA TYR A 153 -6.69 -2.43 2.07
C TYR A 153 -5.80 -3.01 3.18
N GLY A 154 -5.64 -2.26 4.27
CA GLY A 154 -4.89 -2.67 5.47
C GLY A 154 -5.77 -2.66 6.72
#